data_AF-A0A969YUI9-F1
#
_entry.id   AF-A0A969YUI9-F1
#
_cell.length_a   1.000
_cell.length_b   1.000
_cell.length_c   1.000
_cell.angle_alpha   90.00
_cell.angle_beta   90.00
_cell.angle_gamma   90.00
#
_symmetry.space_group_name_H-M   'P 1'
#
loop_
_entity.id
_entity.type
_entity.pdbx_description
1 polymer ?
#
loop_
_entity_poly.entity_id
_entity_poly.type
_entity_poly.pdbx_seq_one_letter_code
_entity_poly.pdbx_strand_id
1 'polypeptide(L)'
;MEKQLEEIRSFNRQRLLILEEERNKMQEEKNELERYLNKLMDDLAALHSTAVLELGVQRLENICITLLKAADENSRQIMENAGTKISHLQNQVKTIDSQIEDAKIDIQRELNIVIKMLGGSANPKVDSIMKALEKKVLNDFPQNKNRRSDSVPKTFVPKHSELDFSLQYPERSGFYEKETAAGSLFNSVSMQKSQDMKEKGLSQEGLKTKIDNARYKYMIDKLAGEQLLDNSGEIILEKNERITLEHIEKAQREGKLSELIINMIIPGMDQMK
;
A
#
# COMPACT_ATOMS: atom_id res chain seq x y z
N MET A 1 90.01 -4.09 -29.17
CA MET A 1 88.95 -3.08 -29.08
C MET A 1 87.87 -3.28 -30.13
N GLU A 2 88.19 -3.41 -31.43
CA GLU A 2 87.17 -3.59 -32.48
C GLU A 2 86.26 -4.82 -32.29
N LYS A 3 86.83 -5.98 -31.91
CA LYS A 3 86.05 -7.20 -31.65
C LYS A 3 85.00 -7.02 -30.54
N GLN A 4 85.38 -6.34 -29.45
CA GLN A 4 84.46 -6.04 -28.33
C GLN A 4 83.35 -5.08 -28.75
N LEU A 5 83.66 -4.08 -29.60
CA LEU A 5 82.65 -3.18 -30.15
C LEU A 5 81.64 -3.92 -31.03
N GLU A 6 82.09 -4.88 -31.84
CA GLU A 6 81.18 -5.65 -32.69
C GLU A 6 80.29 -6.62 -31.88
N GLU A 7 80.83 -7.24 -30.83
CA GLU A 7 80.06 -8.05 -29.88
C GLU A 7 78.95 -7.21 -29.20
N ILE A 8 79.28 -6.00 -28.73
CA ILE A 8 78.31 -5.08 -28.12
C ILE A 8 77.23 -4.68 -29.15
N ARG A 9 77.62 -4.37 -30.40
CA ARG A 9 76.66 -4.03 -31.47
C ARG A 9 75.74 -5.20 -31.82
N SER A 10 76.29 -6.42 -31.88
CA SER A 10 75.53 -7.64 -32.12
C SER A 10 74.52 -7.91 -31.00
N PHE A 11 74.96 -7.83 -29.75
CA PHE A 11 74.12 -7.96 -28.56
C PHE A 11 72.99 -6.92 -28.52
N ASN A 12 73.32 -5.65 -28.77
CA ASN A 12 72.32 -4.57 -28.79
C ASN A 12 71.31 -4.75 -29.93
N ARG A 13 71.72 -5.23 -31.10
CA ARG A 13 70.82 -5.56 -32.21
C ARG A 13 69.86 -6.69 -31.82
N GLN A 14 70.36 -7.77 -31.22
CA GLN A 14 69.53 -8.86 -30.74
C GLN A 14 68.53 -8.40 -29.67
N ARG A 15 68.99 -7.61 -28.69
CA ARG A 15 68.14 -7.05 -27.64
C ARG A 15 67.04 -6.14 -28.22
N LEU A 16 67.36 -5.34 -29.24
CA LEU A 16 66.41 -4.46 -29.90
C LEU A 16 65.31 -5.25 -30.63
N LEU A 17 65.68 -6.35 -31.31
CA LEU A 17 64.72 -7.27 -31.93
C LEU A 17 63.76 -7.89 -30.91
N ILE A 18 64.28 -8.37 -29.78
CA ILE A 18 63.45 -8.94 -28.70
C ILE A 18 62.45 -7.90 -28.17
N LEU A 19 62.91 -6.66 -27.93
CA LEU A 19 62.04 -5.59 -27.45
C LEU A 19 60.98 -5.18 -28.48
N GLU A 20 61.29 -5.23 -29.78
CA GLU A 20 60.31 -4.98 -30.85
C GLU A 20 59.25 -6.09 -30.91
N GLU A 21 59.65 -7.36 -30.75
CA GLU A 21 58.73 -8.50 -30.66
C GLU A 21 57.80 -8.38 -29.44
N GLU A 22 58.35 -8.08 -28.26
CA GLU A 22 57.55 -7.87 -27.04
C GLU A 22 56.59 -6.68 -27.17
N ARG A 23 57.03 -5.58 -27.78
CA ARG A 23 56.17 -4.41 -28.04
C ARG A 23 55.01 -4.76 -28.97
N ASN A 24 55.27 -5.52 -30.04
CA ASN A 24 54.23 -5.92 -30.99
C ASN A 24 53.23 -6.88 -30.32
N LYS A 25 53.72 -7.83 -29.51
CA LYS A 25 52.85 -8.72 -28.72
C LYS A 25 51.95 -7.94 -27.76
N MET A 26 52.50 -6.99 -27.00
CA MET A 26 51.70 -6.12 -26.12
C MET A 26 50.68 -5.29 -26.89
N GLN A 27 51.02 -4.83 -28.10
CA GLN A 27 50.08 -4.08 -28.93
C GLN A 27 48.94 -4.96 -29.46
N GLU A 28 49.21 -6.21 -29.80
CA GLU A 28 48.18 -7.19 -30.17
C GLU A 28 47.24 -7.50 -29.01
N GLU A 29 47.79 -7.78 -27.82
CA GLU A 29 47.00 -7.99 -26.60
C GLU A 29 46.14 -6.77 -26.27
N LYS A 30 46.69 -5.56 -26.40
CA LYS A 30 45.93 -4.31 -26.22
C LYS A 30 44.76 -4.23 -27.19
N ASN A 31 44.99 -4.48 -28.48
CA ASN A 31 43.96 -4.44 -29.50
C ASN A 31 42.87 -5.51 -29.25
N GLU A 32 43.26 -6.67 -28.72
CA GLU A 32 42.32 -7.73 -28.34
C GLU A 32 41.45 -7.31 -27.15
N LEU A 33 42.06 -6.74 -26.11
CA LEU A 33 41.34 -6.20 -24.95
C LEU A 33 40.38 -5.07 -25.34
N GLU A 34 40.77 -4.17 -26.25
CA GLU A 34 39.89 -3.12 -26.78
C GLU A 34 38.67 -3.71 -27.51
N ARG A 35 38.85 -4.80 -28.27
CA ARG A 35 37.74 -5.51 -28.91
C ARG A 35 36.81 -6.15 -27.87
N TYR A 36 37.35 -6.78 -26.82
CA TYR A 36 36.54 -7.33 -25.74
C TYR A 36 35.76 -6.26 -24.99
N LEU A 37 36.38 -5.12 -24.71
CA LEU A 37 35.73 -4.00 -24.04
C LEU A 37 34.56 -3.45 -24.85
N ASN A 38 34.76 -3.20 -26.16
CA ASN A 38 33.70 -2.71 -27.03
C ASN A 38 32.53 -3.71 -27.13
N LYS A 39 32.82 -5.02 -27.21
CA LYS A 39 31.79 -6.06 -27.20
C LYS A 39 30.98 -6.05 -25.90
N LEU A 40 31.64 -5.92 -24.75
CA LEU A 40 30.96 -5.82 -23.46
C LEU A 40 30.09 -4.56 -23.35
N MET A 41 30.53 -3.44 -23.93
CA MET A 41 29.74 -2.20 -23.97
C MET A 41 28.48 -2.36 -24.84
N ASP A 42 28.58 -3.04 -25.99
CA ASP A 42 27.44 -3.36 -26.83
C ASP A 42 26.46 -4.33 -26.14
N ASP A 43 26.99 -5.37 -25.48
CA ASP A 43 26.20 -6.31 -24.69
C ASP A 43 25.52 -5.60 -23.51
N LEU A 44 26.20 -4.64 -22.86
CA LEU A 44 25.63 -3.83 -21.78
C LEU A 44 24.53 -2.90 -22.30
N ALA A 45 24.73 -2.25 -23.46
CA ALA A 45 23.71 -1.43 -24.09
C ALA A 45 22.48 -2.28 -24.50
N ALA A 46 22.71 -3.51 -24.97
CA ALA A 46 21.68 -4.49 -25.25
C ALA A 46 21.02 -5.05 -23.98
N LEU A 47 21.71 -5.11 -22.84
CA LEU A 47 21.16 -5.57 -21.56
C LEU A 47 20.35 -4.48 -20.85
N HIS A 48 20.77 -3.22 -20.99
CA HIS A 48 19.96 -2.03 -20.76
C HIS A 48 18.78 -1.92 -21.73
N SER A 49 18.57 -2.96 -22.55
CA SER A 49 17.38 -3.20 -23.36
C SER A 49 16.17 -2.58 -22.69
N THR A 50 15.71 -1.56 -23.39
CA THR A 50 14.44 -0.91 -23.24
C THR A 50 13.33 -1.90 -22.90
N ALA A 51 13.40 -3.16 -23.31
CA ALA A 51 12.40 -4.18 -23.00
C ALA A 51 12.22 -4.44 -21.48
N VAL A 52 13.28 -4.43 -20.67
CA VAL A 52 13.12 -4.64 -19.21
C VAL A 52 12.44 -3.44 -18.57
N LEU A 53 12.81 -2.22 -18.99
CA LEU A 53 12.19 -0.99 -18.53
C LEU A 53 10.75 -0.88 -19.03
N GLU A 54 10.48 -1.24 -20.28
CA GLU A 54 9.16 -1.23 -20.92
C GLU A 54 8.22 -2.24 -20.26
N LEU A 55 8.71 -3.45 -19.95
CA LEU A 55 7.97 -4.42 -19.14
C LEU A 55 7.67 -3.87 -17.74
N GLY A 56 8.64 -3.15 -17.14
CA GLY A 56 8.47 -2.46 -15.86
C GLY A 56 7.36 -1.41 -15.91
N VAL A 57 7.37 -0.55 -16.93
CA VAL A 57 6.36 0.49 -17.17
C VAL A 57 5.00 -0.14 -17.40
N GLN A 58 4.89 -1.15 -18.27
CA GLN A 58 3.64 -1.85 -18.55
C GLN A 58 3.06 -2.51 -17.29
N ARG A 59 3.91 -3.07 -16.43
CA ARG A 59 3.47 -3.64 -15.15
C ARG A 59 2.95 -2.56 -14.20
N LEU A 60 3.61 -1.41 -14.13
CA LEU A 60 3.16 -0.29 -13.30
C LEU A 60 1.82 0.27 -13.80
N GLU A 61 1.65 0.42 -15.11
CA GLU A 61 0.37 0.83 -15.72
C GLU A 61 -0.77 -0.14 -15.34
N ASN A 62 -0.52 -1.45 -15.45
CA ASN A 62 -1.49 -2.47 -15.07
C ASN A 62 -1.86 -2.41 -13.56
N ILE A 63 -0.88 -2.14 -12.70
CA ILE A 63 -1.11 -1.93 -11.26
C ILE A 63 -1.99 -0.70 -11.03
N CYS A 64 -1.67 0.43 -11.68
CA CYS A 64 -2.46 1.66 -11.57
C CYS A 64 -3.92 1.45 -12.02
N ILE A 65 -4.14 0.79 -13.16
CA ILE A 65 -5.49 0.48 -13.66
C ILE A 65 -6.27 -0.38 -12.66
N THR A 66 -5.61 -1.38 -12.06
CA THR A 66 -6.24 -2.26 -11.07
C THR A 66 -6.60 -1.50 -9.79
N LEU A 67 -5.73 -0.61 -9.32
CA LEU A 67 -5.99 0.23 -8.16
C LEU A 67 -7.14 1.21 -8.39
N LEU A 68 -7.22 1.84 -9.57
CA LEU A 68 -8.36 2.71 -9.92
C LEU A 68 -9.66 1.91 -9.90
N LYS A 69 -9.71 0.74 -10.54
CA LYS A 69 -10.91 -0.12 -10.53
C LYS A 69 -11.34 -0.52 -9.11
N ALA A 70 -10.38 -0.85 -8.25
CA ALA A 70 -10.66 -1.18 -6.85
C ALA A 70 -11.20 0.03 -6.07
N ALA A 71 -10.68 1.23 -6.32
CA ALA A 71 -11.15 2.46 -5.70
C ALA A 71 -12.58 2.83 -6.13
N ASP A 72 -12.90 2.65 -7.41
CA ASP A 72 -14.24 2.88 -7.95
C ASP A 72 -15.26 1.89 -7.37
N GLU A 73 -14.89 0.61 -7.29
CA GLU A 73 -15.75 -0.44 -6.71
C GLU A 73 -16.00 -0.19 -5.21
N ASN A 74 -14.96 0.16 -4.45
CA ASN A 74 -15.12 0.54 -3.03
C ASN A 74 -16.04 1.75 -2.87
N SER A 75 -15.90 2.76 -3.73
CA SER A 75 -16.75 3.96 -3.71
C SER A 75 -18.20 3.60 -4.00
N ARG A 76 -18.44 2.69 -4.96
CA ARG A 76 -19.77 2.17 -5.29
C ARG A 76 -20.41 1.46 -4.10
N GLN A 77 -19.68 0.58 -3.42
CA GLN A 77 -20.17 -0.14 -2.24
C GLN A 77 -20.50 0.80 -1.08
N ILE A 78 -19.68 1.84 -0.86
CA ILE A 78 -19.96 2.88 0.15
C ILE A 78 -21.26 3.62 -0.19
N MET A 79 -21.46 4.00 -1.46
CA MET A 79 -22.69 4.67 -1.90
C MET A 79 -23.93 3.78 -1.77
N GLU A 80 -23.84 2.50 -2.09
CA GLU A 80 -24.94 1.54 -1.94
C GLU A 80 -25.33 1.34 -0.47
N ASN A 81 -24.34 1.14 0.40
CA ASN A 81 -24.54 1.02 1.84
C ASN A 81 -25.13 2.30 2.45
N ALA A 82 -24.66 3.47 2.00
CA ALA A 82 -25.26 4.75 2.41
C ALA A 82 -26.70 4.88 1.92
N GLY A 83 -26.98 4.49 0.68
CA GLY A 83 -28.32 4.51 0.08
C GLY A 83 -29.31 3.67 0.86
N THR A 84 -28.97 2.42 1.18
CA THR A 84 -29.83 1.53 1.98
C THR A 84 -30.10 2.09 3.39
N LYS A 85 -29.07 2.65 4.05
CA LYS A 85 -29.24 3.29 5.36
C LYS A 85 -30.13 4.54 5.30
N ILE A 86 -29.99 5.36 4.26
CA ILE A 86 -30.86 6.52 4.02
C ILE A 86 -32.30 6.06 3.83
N SER A 87 -32.56 5.05 3.00
CA SER A 87 -33.91 4.51 2.80
C SER A 87 -34.51 3.95 4.09
N HIS A 88 -33.72 3.26 4.91
CA HIS A 88 -34.17 2.77 6.22
C HIS A 88 -34.58 3.91 7.16
N LEU A 89 -33.72 4.93 7.31
CA LEU A 89 -34.02 6.10 8.14
C LEU A 89 -35.24 6.87 7.63
N GLN A 90 -35.40 7.01 6.31
CA GLN A 90 -36.60 7.62 5.72
C GLN A 90 -37.88 6.86 6.06
N ASN A 91 -37.83 5.52 6.05
CA ASN A 91 -38.96 4.70 6.46
C ASN A 91 -39.27 4.86 7.96
N GLN A 92 -38.25 4.91 8.82
CA GLN A 92 -38.44 5.18 10.25
C GLN A 92 -39.07 6.55 10.50
N VAL A 93 -38.62 7.60 9.80
CA VAL A 93 -39.22 8.93 9.89
C VAL A 93 -40.69 8.89 9.49
N LYS A 94 -41.05 8.21 8.39
CA LYS A 94 -42.45 8.04 7.98
C LYS A 94 -43.29 7.30 9.02
N THR A 95 -42.74 6.25 9.65
CA THR A 95 -43.44 5.51 10.71
C THR A 95 -43.69 6.39 11.92
N ILE A 96 -42.70 7.18 12.36
CA ILE A 96 -42.84 8.10 13.48
C ILE A 96 -43.85 9.20 13.15
N ASP A 97 -43.82 9.77 11.94
CA ASP A 97 -44.78 10.78 11.50
C ASP A 97 -46.22 10.23 11.52
N SER A 98 -46.43 8.97 11.12
CA SER A 98 -47.74 8.29 11.25
C SER A 98 -48.18 8.14 12.70
N GLN A 99 -47.29 7.69 13.59
CA GLN A 99 -47.58 7.53 15.02
C GLN A 99 -47.93 8.85 15.71
N ILE A 100 -47.26 9.94 15.33
CA ILE A 100 -47.57 11.29 15.82
C ILE A 100 -49.00 11.68 15.42
N GLU A 101 -49.39 11.39 14.19
CA GLU A 101 -50.71 11.78 13.68
C GLU A 101 -51.84 10.92 14.27
N ASP A 102 -51.59 9.64 14.49
CA ASP A 102 -52.50 8.76 15.25
C ASP A 102 -52.68 9.26 16.69
N ALA A 103 -51.58 9.57 17.39
CA ALA A 103 -51.62 10.09 18.76
C ALA A 103 -52.35 11.44 18.85
N LYS A 104 -52.20 12.30 17.84
CA LYS A 104 -52.93 13.57 17.74
C LYS A 104 -54.44 13.35 17.61
N ILE A 105 -54.87 12.38 16.80
CA ILE A 105 -56.29 12.01 16.67
C ILE A 105 -56.84 11.48 17.99
N ASP A 106 -56.08 10.64 18.70
CA ASP A 106 -56.49 10.10 20.00
C ASP A 106 -56.60 11.19 21.07
N ILE A 107 -55.62 12.10 21.15
CA ILE A 107 -55.68 13.27 22.05
C ILE A 107 -56.90 14.13 21.74
N GLN A 108 -57.19 14.39 20.47
CA GLN A 108 -58.39 15.15 20.07
C GLN A 108 -59.68 14.43 20.48
N ARG A 109 -59.73 13.10 20.37
CA ARG A 109 -60.88 12.30 20.80
C ARG A 109 -61.11 12.43 22.31
N GLU A 110 -60.08 12.24 23.11
CA GLU A 110 -60.15 12.36 24.58
C GLU A 110 -60.54 13.77 25.03
N LEU A 111 -59.96 14.80 24.40
CA LEU A 111 -60.30 16.19 24.66
C LEU A 111 -61.81 16.44 24.43
N ASN A 112 -62.37 15.91 23.34
CA ASN A 112 -63.80 16.02 23.04
C ASN A 112 -64.68 15.32 24.08
N ILE A 113 -64.23 14.19 24.65
CA ILE A 113 -64.96 13.50 25.72
C ILE A 113 -64.95 14.38 26.98
N VAL A 114 -63.81 14.93 27.37
CA VAL A 114 -63.68 15.82 28.54
C VAL A 114 -64.59 17.05 28.39
N ILE A 115 -64.63 17.68 27.21
CA ILE A 115 -65.53 18.81 26.91
C ILE A 115 -67.00 18.42 27.16
N LYS A 116 -67.41 17.23 26.69
CA LYS A 116 -68.79 16.74 26.90
C LYS A 116 -69.08 16.50 28.38
N MET A 117 -68.15 15.92 29.14
CA MET A 117 -68.32 15.67 30.58
C MET A 117 -68.42 16.95 31.41
N LEU A 118 -67.68 18.00 31.04
CA LEU A 118 -67.74 19.31 31.69
C LEU A 118 -69.06 20.07 31.43
N GLY A 119 -70.02 19.42 30.78
CA GLY A 119 -71.43 19.77 30.87
C GLY A 119 -72.02 20.39 29.62
N GLY A 120 -71.27 20.57 28.52
CA GLY A 120 -71.77 21.14 27.24
C GLY A 120 -72.50 22.50 27.36
N SER A 121 -72.55 23.06 28.57
CA SER A 121 -73.30 24.24 28.94
C SER A 121 -72.44 25.41 28.55
N ALA A 122 -72.99 26.26 27.69
CA ALA A 122 -72.40 27.44 27.08
C ALA A 122 -71.88 28.43 28.15
N ASN A 123 -70.84 28.04 28.88
CA ASN A 123 -70.13 28.90 29.79
C ASN A 123 -69.04 29.58 28.95
N PRO A 124 -69.20 30.87 28.59
CA PRO A 124 -68.32 31.56 27.66
C PRO A 124 -66.86 31.61 28.13
N LYS A 125 -66.61 31.40 29.43
CA LYS A 125 -65.26 31.26 29.98
C LYS A 125 -64.57 29.97 29.52
N VAL A 126 -65.31 28.87 29.39
CA VAL A 126 -64.76 27.58 28.92
C VAL A 126 -64.38 27.70 27.45
N ASP A 127 -65.21 28.32 26.60
CA ASP A 127 -64.89 28.55 25.19
C ASP A 127 -63.66 29.44 25.00
N SER A 128 -63.48 30.47 25.85
CA SER A 128 -62.30 31.34 25.80
C SER A 128 -61.02 30.58 26.17
N ILE A 129 -61.07 29.73 27.21
CA ILE A 129 -59.95 28.89 27.63
C ILE A 129 -59.64 27.84 26.55
N MET A 130 -60.66 27.25 25.91
CA MET A 130 -60.48 26.26 24.85
C MET A 130 -59.86 26.86 23.59
N LYS A 131 -60.30 28.04 23.14
CA LYS A 131 -59.64 28.76 22.02
C LYS A 131 -58.20 29.13 22.34
N ALA A 132 -57.91 29.47 23.60
CA ALA A 132 -56.54 29.74 24.03
C ALA A 132 -55.69 28.46 24.03
N LEU A 133 -56.23 27.34 24.49
CA LEU A 133 -55.56 26.03 24.46
C LEU A 133 -55.34 25.52 23.03
N GLU A 134 -56.34 25.56 22.15
CA GLU A 134 -56.16 25.21 20.73
C GLU A 134 -55.06 26.06 20.09
N LYS A 135 -55.08 27.37 20.30
CA LYS A 135 -54.06 28.26 19.75
C LYS A 135 -52.67 27.98 20.31
N LYS A 136 -52.57 27.56 21.57
CA LYS A 136 -51.29 27.24 22.22
C LYS A 136 -50.76 25.89 21.78
N VAL A 137 -51.60 24.85 21.75
CA VAL A 137 -51.25 23.52 21.24
C VAL A 137 -50.87 23.57 19.77
N LEU A 138 -51.57 24.37 18.95
CA LEU A 138 -51.29 24.50 17.52
C LEU A 138 -50.02 25.32 17.21
N ASN A 139 -49.61 26.22 18.11
CA ASN A 139 -48.41 27.06 17.94
C ASN A 139 -47.16 26.51 18.63
N ASP A 140 -47.30 25.77 19.74
CA ASP A 140 -46.17 25.20 20.50
C ASP A 140 -45.65 23.90 19.88
N PHE A 141 -46.45 23.22 19.04
CA PHE A 141 -45.88 22.24 18.12
C PHE A 141 -45.02 22.98 17.10
N PRO A 142 -43.71 22.71 17.01
CA PRO A 142 -42.85 23.36 16.03
C PRO A 142 -43.38 23.01 14.65
N GLN A 143 -44.14 23.93 14.05
CA GLN A 143 -44.48 23.84 12.65
C GLN A 143 -43.17 23.98 11.92
N ASN A 144 -42.60 22.83 11.56
CA ASN A 144 -41.34 22.73 10.85
C ASN A 144 -41.56 23.18 9.40
N LYS A 145 -41.93 24.45 9.22
CA LYS A 145 -42.14 25.11 7.93
C LYS A 145 -40.84 25.24 7.13
N ASN A 146 -39.71 24.86 7.73
CA ASN A 146 -38.41 24.72 7.07
C ASN A 146 -38.10 23.30 6.58
N ARG A 147 -38.99 22.31 6.75
CA ARG A 147 -38.94 21.07 5.96
C ARG A 147 -39.46 21.36 4.55
N ARG A 148 -38.70 22.14 3.77
CA ARG A 148 -38.79 22.07 2.31
C ARG A 148 -38.39 20.65 1.92
N SER A 149 -39.37 19.84 1.55
CA SER A 149 -39.22 18.51 0.94
C SER A 149 -38.48 18.54 -0.41
N ASP A 150 -38.20 19.74 -0.93
CA ASP A 150 -37.76 19.94 -2.30
C ASP A 150 -36.29 20.33 -2.30
N SER A 151 -35.44 19.34 -2.08
CA SER A 151 -34.09 19.17 -2.64
C SER A 151 -33.26 18.31 -1.69
N VAL A 152 -33.57 17.01 -1.63
CA VAL A 152 -32.44 16.07 -1.61
C VAL A 152 -31.60 16.48 -2.83
N PRO A 153 -30.33 16.92 -2.67
CA PRO A 153 -29.52 17.28 -3.80
C PRO A 153 -29.52 16.07 -4.73
N LYS A 154 -30.17 16.19 -5.88
CA LYS A 154 -30.18 15.15 -6.91
C LYS A 154 -28.72 14.88 -7.18
N THR A 155 -28.26 13.70 -6.75
CA THR A 155 -26.93 13.15 -7.04
C THR A 155 -25.82 14.19 -6.83
N PHE A 156 -25.15 14.13 -5.68
CA PHE A 156 -23.74 14.51 -5.67
C PHE A 156 -23.03 13.51 -6.59
N VAL A 157 -23.10 13.78 -7.90
CA VAL A 157 -22.15 13.26 -8.87
C VAL A 157 -20.88 13.98 -8.45
N PRO A 158 -19.87 13.29 -7.86
CA PRO A 158 -18.57 13.92 -7.77
C PRO A 158 -18.27 14.29 -9.21
N LYS A 159 -18.18 15.61 -9.50
CA LYS A 159 -17.57 16.06 -10.74
C LYS A 159 -16.21 15.39 -10.69
N HIS A 160 -16.05 14.29 -11.43
CA HIS A 160 -14.75 13.85 -11.88
C HIS A 160 -14.26 15.06 -12.65
N SER A 161 -13.57 15.94 -11.92
CA SER A 161 -12.68 16.90 -12.51
C SER A 161 -11.91 16.08 -13.53
N GLU A 162 -12.06 16.47 -14.78
CA GLU A 162 -11.01 16.33 -15.77
C GLU A 162 -9.73 16.79 -15.07
N LEU A 163 -9.06 15.85 -14.40
CA LEU A 163 -7.67 15.96 -14.05
C LEU A 163 -7.00 15.87 -15.40
N ASP A 164 -6.95 17.03 -16.06
CA ASP A 164 -6.09 17.31 -17.18
C ASP A 164 -4.67 17.10 -16.66
N PHE A 165 -4.25 15.85 -16.68
CA PHE A 165 -2.95 15.38 -16.23
C PHE A 165 -1.94 15.74 -17.32
N SER A 166 -1.86 17.04 -17.66
CA SER A 166 -0.68 17.61 -18.30
C SER A 166 0.42 17.61 -17.25
N LEU A 167 1.06 16.46 -17.08
CA LEU A 167 2.38 16.38 -16.45
C LEU A 167 3.33 17.21 -17.30
N GLN A 168 3.41 18.52 -17.03
CA GLN A 168 4.62 19.27 -17.27
C GLN A 168 5.66 18.69 -16.33
N TYR A 169 6.34 17.64 -16.81
CA TYR A 169 7.58 17.20 -16.23
C TYR A 169 8.51 18.43 -16.22
N PRO A 170 9.00 18.89 -15.06
CA PRO A 170 10.08 19.85 -15.06
C PRO A 170 11.23 19.18 -15.82
N GLU A 171 11.77 19.86 -16.83
CA GLU A 171 13.02 19.48 -17.44
C GLU A 171 14.08 19.42 -16.33
N ARG A 172 14.30 18.22 -15.77
CA ARG A 172 15.43 17.90 -14.91
C ARG A 172 16.66 17.85 -15.80
N SER A 173 17.10 19.04 -16.19
CA SER A 173 18.46 19.27 -16.62
C SER A 173 19.36 19.24 -15.37
N GLY A 174 20.31 18.31 -15.39
CA GLY A 174 21.51 18.38 -14.56
C GLY A 174 21.43 17.64 -13.23
N PHE A 175 22.50 16.87 -12.99
CA PHE A 175 22.93 16.30 -11.72
C PHE A 175 22.18 15.08 -11.21
N TYR A 176 22.73 13.89 -11.48
CA TYR A 176 23.27 12.97 -10.45
C TYR A 176 24.33 12.05 -11.09
N GLU A 177 25.57 12.52 -11.19
CA GLU A 177 26.73 11.64 -11.08
C GLU A 177 27.18 11.66 -9.63
N LYS A 178 26.84 10.60 -8.89
CA LYS A 178 27.69 10.08 -7.81
C LYS A 178 27.22 8.68 -7.50
N GLU A 179 27.89 7.76 -8.17
CA GLU A 179 27.96 6.35 -7.86
C GLU A 179 28.20 6.16 -6.35
N THR A 180 27.30 5.44 -5.71
CA THR A 180 27.58 4.80 -4.42
C THR A 180 27.69 3.31 -4.67
N ALA A 181 28.92 2.82 -4.60
CA ALA A 181 29.33 1.44 -4.88
C ALA A 181 28.96 0.46 -3.75
N ALA A 182 27.70 0.41 -3.33
CA ALA A 182 27.25 -0.43 -2.20
C ALA A 182 25.95 -1.20 -2.46
N GLY A 183 25.72 -1.65 -3.69
CA GLY A 183 24.48 -2.32 -4.08
C GLY A 183 24.69 -3.53 -5.00
N SER A 184 25.68 -4.37 -4.73
CA SER A 184 25.90 -5.61 -5.48
C SER A 184 26.12 -6.77 -4.52
N LEU A 185 25.04 -7.44 -4.10
CA LEU A 185 25.11 -8.78 -3.47
C LEU A 185 23.76 -9.54 -3.35
N PHE A 186 22.67 -9.15 -4.03
CA PHE A 186 21.42 -9.92 -4.01
C PHE A 186 20.78 -10.06 -5.39
N ASN A 187 21.14 -11.11 -6.13
CA ASN A 187 20.23 -12.09 -6.74
C ASN A 187 20.88 -12.81 -7.92
N SER A 188 21.52 -13.92 -7.63
CA SER A 188 21.92 -14.91 -8.62
C SER A 188 21.64 -16.32 -8.10
N VAL A 189 20.40 -16.62 -7.73
CA VAL A 189 19.94 -18.02 -7.59
C VAL A 189 18.47 -18.16 -8.03
N SER A 190 18.29 -19.05 -9.01
CA SER A 190 17.09 -19.78 -9.45
C SER A 190 15.94 -19.00 -10.11
N MET A 191 16.14 -18.63 -11.37
CA MET A 191 15.08 -18.61 -12.39
C MET A 191 15.09 -19.94 -13.16
N GLN A 192 14.47 -20.98 -12.61
CA GLN A 192 13.92 -22.07 -13.42
C GLN A 192 12.67 -22.60 -12.72
N LYS A 193 11.58 -22.67 -13.50
CA LYS A 193 10.29 -23.33 -13.21
C LYS A 193 9.17 -22.48 -12.63
N SER A 194 8.65 -21.56 -13.46
CA SER A 194 7.31 -20.99 -13.30
C SER A 194 6.61 -20.82 -14.66
N GLN A 195 6.32 -21.94 -15.31
CA GLN A 195 5.24 -22.03 -16.30
C GLN A 195 4.21 -23.01 -15.74
N ASP A 196 2.93 -22.64 -15.87
CA ASP A 196 1.72 -23.30 -15.37
C ASP A 196 1.39 -23.18 -13.87
N MET A 197 0.92 -22.00 -13.47
CA MET A 197 -0.02 -21.84 -12.35
C MET A 197 -1.25 -21.08 -12.84
N LYS A 198 -2.15 -21.86 -13.45
CA LYS A 198 -3.54 -21.52 -13.74
C LYS A 198 -4.20 -21.04 -12.44
N GLU A 199 -4.84 -19.87 -12.48
CA GLU A 199 -5.60 -19.26 -11.39
C GLU A 199 -6.63 -20.24 -10.79
N LYS A 200 -6.22 -21.00 -9.78
CA LYS A 200 -7.13 -21.61 -8.81
C LYS A 200 -7.14 -20.66 -7.61
N GLY A 201 -8.33 -20.19 -7.26
CA GLY A 201 -8.56 -19.29 -6.12
C GLY A 201 -7.69 -19.70 -4.93
N LEU A 202 -6.82 -18.79 -4.51
CA LEU A 202 -6.01 -18.95 -3.32
C LEU A 202 -6.96 -19.12 -2.15
N SER A 203 -7.07 -20.36 -1.65
CA SER A 203 -7.72 -20.62 -0.38
C SER A 203 -7.11 -19.71 0.68
N GLN A 204 -7.90 -19.28 1.66
CA GLN A 204 -7.40 -18.43 2.75
C GLN A 204 -6.17 -19.05 3.44
N GLU A 205 -6.12 -20.38 3.48
CA GLU A 205 -4.97 -21.16 3.95
C GLU A 205 -3.70 -20.87 3.15
N GLY A 206 -3.77 -20.87 1.81
CA GLY A 206 -2.63 -20.56 0.95
C GLY A 206 -2.18 -19.09 1.05
N LEU A 207 -3.10 -18.17 1.35
CA LEU A 207 -2.75 -16.76 1.61
C LEU A 207 -2.01 -16.62 2.95
N LYS A 208 -2.49 -17.30 4.00
CA LYS A 208 -1.84 -17.31 5.32
C LYS A 208 -0.40 -17.82 5.24
N THR A 209 -0.18 -18.96 4.57
CA THR A 209 1.17 -19.52 4.39
C THR A 209 2.10 -18.55 3.65
N LYS A 210 1.60 -17.82 2.64
CA LYS A 210 2.39 -16.82 1.92
C LYS A 210 2.79 -15.64 2.81
N ILE A 211 1.88 -15.18 3.67
CA ILE A 211 2.16 -14.09 4.62
C ILE A 211 3.21 -14.54 5.64
N ASP A 212 3.07 -15.75 6.17
CA ASP A 212 4.01 -16.30 7.15
C ASP A 212 5.40 -16.51 6.53
N ASN A 213 5.48 -17.03 5.31
CA ASN A 213 6.74 -17.16 4.57
C ASN A 213 7.42 -15.81 4.31
N ALA A 214 6.65 -14.79 3.95
CA ALA A 214 7.20 -13.45 3.76
C ALA A 214 7.78 -12.91 5.08
N ARG A 215 7.05 -13.06 6.19
CA ARG A 215 7.52 -12.65 7.53
C ARG A 215 8.80 -13.38 7.93
N TYR A 216 8.88 -14.70 7.73
CA TYR A 216 10.06 -15.49 8.08
C TYR A 216 11.29 -15.04 7.31
N LYS A 217 11.13 -14.75 6.02
CA LYS A 217 12.22 -14.25 5.17
C LYS A 217 12.81 -12.92 5.67
N TYR A 218 12.01 -12.07 6.32
CA TYR A 218 12.52 -10.82 6.92
C TYR A 218 13.29 -11.05 8.22
N MET A 219 12.99 -12.12 8.95
CA MET A 219 13.59 -12.44 10.24
C MET A 219 14.88 -13.24 10.12
N ILE A 220 14.97 -14.11 9.11
CA ILE A 220 16.19 -14.89 8.83
C ILE A 220 17.38 -13.95 8.63
N ASP A 221 18.54 -14.35 9.15
CA ASP A 221 19.80 -13.62 9.10
C ASP A 221 19.89 -12.33 9.95
N LYS A 222 18.84 -11.98 10.69
CA LYS A 222 18.90 -10.96 11.75
C LYS A 222 19.55 -11.52 13.01
N LEU A 223 19.95 -10.64 13.93
CA LEU A 223 20.54 -11.05 15.21
C LEU A 223 19.50 -10.93 16.33
N ALA A 224 19.59 -11.79 17.34
CA ALA A 224 18.80 -11.66 18.56
C ALA A 224 19.38 -10.56 19.46
N GLY A 225 18.57 -9.60 19.91
CA GLY A 225 18.99 -8.57 20.86
C GLY A 225 18.98 -9.04 22.31
N GLU A 226 18.17 -10.06 22.62
CA GLU A 226 18.07 -10.69 23.94
C GLU A 226 17.96 -12.21 23.79
N GLN A 227 18.29 -12.92 24.88
CA GLN A 227 18.12 -14.37 24.95
C GLN A 227 16.62 -14.70 25.01
N LEU A 228 16.19 -15.65 24.18
CA LEU A 228 14.81 -16.12 24.15
C LEU A 228 14.72 -17.50 24.81
N LEU A 229 13.87 -17.62 25.83
CA LEU A 229 13.61 -18.87 26.54
C LEU A 229 12.21 -19.42 26.16
N ASP A 230 12.09 -20.74 26.13
CA ASP A 230 10.79 -21.40 26.00
C ASP A 230 10.01 -21.41 27.32
N ASN A 231 8.81 -21.99 27.29
CA ASN A 231 7.95 -22.06 28.47
C ASN A 231 8.49 -22.98 29.58
N SER A 232 9.49 -23.82 29.29
CA SER A 232 10.19 -24.68 30.25
C SER A 232 11.45 -24.03 30.82
N GLY A 233 11.85 -22.87 30.29
CA GLY A 233 13.09 -22.18 30.64
C GLY A 233 14.32 -22.66 29.87
N GLU A 234 14.15 -23.50 28.84
CA GLU A 234 15.27 -23.86 27.95
C GLU A 234 15.49 -22.76 26.90
N ILE A 235 16.72 -22.69 26.38
CA ILE A 235 17.11 -21.67 25.42
C ILE A 235 16.51 -22.02 24.05
N ILE A 236 15.81 -21.06 23.45
CA ILE A 236 15.42 -21.08 22.03
C ILE A 236 16.49 -20.43 21.18
N LEU A 237 17.04 -19.30 21.65
CA LEU A 237 18.00 -18.47 20.91
C LEU A 237 18.87 -17.67 21.89
N GLU A 238 20.19 -17.66 21.69
CA GLU A 238 21.11 -16.86 22.51
C GLU A 238 21.16 -15.39 22.05
N LYS A 239 21.54 -14.49 22.96
CA LYS A 239 21.78 -13.09 22.62
C LYS A 239 22.90 -12.95 21.58
N ASN A 240 22.69 -12.12 20.58
CA ASN A 240 23.55 -11.90 19.41
C ASN A 240 23.69 -13.11 18.46
N GLU A 241 22.87 -14.15 18.63
CA GLU A 241 22.84 -15.27 17.70
C GLU A 241 22.04 -14.93 16.44
N ARG A 242 22.42 -15.53 15.31
CA ARG A 242 21.71 -15.36 14.03
C ARG A 242 20.40 -16.14 14.04
N ILE A 243 19.30 -15.48 13.69
CA ILE A 243 17.97 -16.10 13.60
C ILE A 243 17.94 -17.04 12.39
N THR A 244 17.62 -18.32 12.65
CA THR A 244 17.42 -19.37 11.64
C THR A 244 15.93 -19.73 11.55
N LEU A 245 15.55 -20.52 10.55
CA LEU A 245 14.18 -21.00 10.41
C LEU A 245 13.73 -21.86 11.62
N GLU A 246 14.64 -22.69 12.14
CA GLU A 246 14.36 -23.56 13.30
C GLU A 246 14.03 -22.74 14.55
N HIS A 247 14.75 -21.62 14.76
CA HIS A 247 14.47 -20.68 15.86
C HIS A 247 13.08 -20.05 15.74
N ILE A 248 12.69 -19.65 14.53
CA ILE A 248 11.37 -19.06 14.25
C ILE A 248 10.25 -20.07 14.51
N GLU A 249 10.39 -21.31 14.02
CA GLU A 249 9.40 -22.37 14.21
C GLU A 249 9.28 -22.82 15.67
N LYS A 250 10.40 -22.86 16.42
CA LYS A 250 10.38 -23.13 17.87
C LYS A 250 9.69 -21.97 18.61
N ALA A 251 10.07 -20.72 18.34
CA ALA A 251 9.43 -19.55 18.95
C ALA A 251 7.93 -19.46 18.64
N GLN A 252 7.48 -19.81 17.43
CA GLN A 252 6.07 -19.82 17.08
C GLN A 252 5.28 -20.88 17.86
N ARG A 253 5.80 -22.11 17.97
CA ARG A 253 5.17 -23.19 18.76
C ARG A 253 5.01 -22.80 20.22
N GLU A 254 5.99 -22.10 20.77
CA GLU A 254 5.98 -21.63 22.17
C GLU A 254 5.19 -20.33 22.37
N GLY A 255 4.66 -19.71 21.30
CA GLY A 255 3.93 -18.43 21.39
C GLY A 255 4.83 -17.20 21.64
N LYS A 256 6.14 -17.35 21.43
CA LYS A 256 7.20 -16.37 21.71
C LYS A 256 7.65 -15.57 20.47
N LEU A 257 6.96 -15.73 19.33
CA LEU A 257 7.34 -15.09 18.07
C LEU A 257 7.30 -13.55 18.14
N SER A 258 6.35 -12.97 18.87
CA SER A 258 6.25 -11.51 19.04
C SER A 258 7.44 -10.93 19.82
N GLU A 259 7.90 -11.64 20.86
CA GLU A 259 9.06 -11.29 21.67
C GLU A 259 10.35 -11.33 20.82
N LEU A 260 10.51 -12.36 19.99
CA LEU A 260 11.60 -12.45 19.01
C LEU A 260 11.59 -11.28 18.02
N ILE A 261 10.41 -10.85 17.57
CA ILE A 261 10.28 -9.73 16.62
C ILE A 261 10.67 -8.40 17.26
N ILE A 262 10.25 -8.15 18.50
CA ILE A 262 10.56 -6.91 19.22
C ILE A 262 12.06 -6.80 19.50
N ASN A 263 12.69 -7.93 19.83
CA ASN A 263 14.08 -7.98 20.23
C ASN A 263 15.06 -8.22 19.07
N MET A 264 14.64 -8.20 17.79
CA MET A 264 15.57 -8.41 16.67
C MET A 264 16.47 -7.19 16.42
N ILE A 265 17.73 -7.42 16.07
CA ILE A 265 18.70 -6.39 15.66
C ILE A 265 18.99 -6.55 14.17
N ILE A 266 18.89 -5.45 13.44
CA ILE A 266 19.27 -5.38 12.02
C ILE A 266 20.77 -5.11 11.94
N PRO A 267 21.58 -6.04 11.39
CA PRO A 267 23.01 -5.83 11.21
C PRO A 267 23.26 -4.52 10.44
N GLY A 268 24.14 -3.67 10.99
CA GLY A 268 24.50 -2.38 10.37
C GLY A 268 23.67 -1.18 10.81
N MET A 269 22.58 -1.35 11.58
CA MET A 269 21.84 -0.21 12.16
C MET A 269 22.32 0.21 13.55
N ASP A 270 23.01 -0.67 14.27
CA ASP A 270 23.42 -0.43 15.67
C ASP A 270 24.62 0.54 15.82
N GLN A 271 25.27 0.93 14.71
CA GLN A 271 26.43 1.84 14.72
C GLN A 271 26.06 3.33 14.69
N MET A 272 24.78 3.68 14.80
CA MET A 272 24.30 5.09 14.75
C MET A 272 23.90 5.70 16.11
N LYS A 273 24.23 5.08 17.24
CA LYS A 273 24.03 5.65 18.58
C LYS A 273 25.34 6.16 19.15
#